data_AF-A0A100WJ83-F1
#
_entry.id   AF-A0A100WJ83-F1
#
_cell.length_a   1.000
_cell.length_b   1.000
_cell.length_c   1.000
_cell.angle_alpha   90.00
_cell.angle_beta   90.00
_cell.angle_gamma   90.00
#
_symmetry.space_group_name_H-M   'P 1'
#
loop_
_entity.id
_entity.type
_entity.pdbx_description
1 polymer ?
#
loop_
_entity_poly.entity_id
_entity_poly.type
_entity_poly.pdbx_seq_one_letter_code
_entity_poly.pdbx_strand_id
1 'polypeptide(L)' 'MATTRIVVTELPPDTITPEPWQVVWSNQLGEHTHVHHSKKAAQRHVRGLLGSLAVGVSRDEALTINRLET' A
#
# COMPACT_ATOMS: atom_id res chain seq x y z
N MET A 1 8.00 -12.34 6.55
CA MET A 1 8.93 -12.05 5.44
C MET A 1 9.10 -10.56 5.35
N ALA A 2 10.33 -10.09 5.16
CA ALA A 2 10.64 -8.66 5.24
C ALA A 2 10.12 -7.91 4.00
N THR A 3 9.36 -6.85 4.24
CA THR A 3 8.84 -5.94 3.20
C THR A 3 9.93 -4.98 2.75
N THR A 4 10.08 -4.78 1.44
CA THR A 4 11.11 -3.90 0.87
C THR A 4 10.54 -2.69 0.16
N ARG A 5 9.31 -2.79 -0.36
CA ARG A 5 8.62 -1.69 -1.06
C ARG A 5 7.12 -1.78 -0.81
N ILE A 6 6.47 -0.63 -0.72
CA ILE A 6 5.03 -0.45 -0.56
C ILE A 6 4.63 0.71 -1.48
N VAL A 7 3.74 0.44 -2.43
CA VAL A 7 3.12 1.46 -3.29
C VAL A 7 1.64 1.50 -2.98
N VAL A 8 1.13 2.68 -2.66
CA VAL A 8 -0.26 2.91 -2.32
C VAL A 8 -0.85 3.83 -3.37
N THR A 9 -1.84 3.36 -4.12
CA THR A 9 -2.44 4.12 -5.22
C THR A 9 -3.92 4.33 -4.95
N GLU A 10 -4.36 5.58 -4.96
CA GLU A 10 -5.78 5.94 -5.01
C GLU A 10 -6.34 5.55 -6.38
N LEU A 11 -7.43 4.79 -6.39
CA LEU A 11 -8.07 4.34 -7.61
C LEU A 11 -9.33 5.18 -7.89
N PRO A 12 -9.75 5.31 -9.16
CA PRO A 12 -11.00 5.98 -9.49
C PRO A 12 -12.17 5.33 -8.73
N PRO A 13 -13.09 6.12 -8.16
CA PRO A 13 -14.25 5.59 -7.48
C PRO A 13 -15.09 4.75 -8.45
N ASP A 14 -15.66 3.65 -7.95
CA ASP A 14 -16.64 2.85 -8.68
C ASP A 14 -17.99 2.85 -7.96
N THR A 15 -19.01 2.23 -8.58
CA THR A 15 -20.38 2.20 -8.05
C THR A 15 -20.55 1.41 -6.75
N ILE A 16 -19.56 0.58 -6.39
CA ILE A 16 -19.57 -0.32 -5.23
C ILE A 16 -18.61 0.21 -4.14
N THR A 17 -17.62 0.99 -4.54
CA THR A 17 -16.44 1.35 -3.77
C THR A 17 -16.13 2.83 -4.00
N PRO A 18 -16.63 3.72 -3.12
CA PRO A 18 -16.55 5.17 -3.35
C PRO A 18 -15.15 5.74 -3.13
N GLU A 19 -14.27 5.02 -2.43
CA GLU A 19 -12.88 5.44 -2.18
C GLU A 19 -11.93 4.23 -2.26
N PRO A 20 -11.72 3.63 -3.44
CA PRO A 20 -10.88 2.44 -3.57
C PRO A 20 -9.40 2.82 -3.50
N TRP A 21 -8.62 2.01 -2.77
CA TRP A 21 -7.17 2.19 -2.63
C TRP A 21 -6.45 0.87 -2.88
N GLN A 22 -5.53 0.87 -3.84
CA GLN A 22 -4.64 -0.24 -4.09
C GLN A 22 -3.40 -0.16 -3.21
N VAL A 23 -3.00 -1.28 -2.62
CA VAL A 23 -1.72 -1.45 -1.94
C VAL A 23 -0.96 -2.57 -2.65
N VAL A 24 0.16 -2.22 -3.26
CA VAL A 24 1.13 -3.13 -3.85
C VAL A 24 2.34 -3.19 -2.93
N TRP A 25 2.88 -4.36 -2.63
CA TRP A 25 4.10 -4.48 -1.84
C TRP A 25 4.97 -5.62 -2.30
N SER A 26 6.28 -5.49 -2.11
CA SER A 26 7.25 -6.53 -2.44
C SER A 26 7.95 -7.04 -1.19
N ASN A 27 8.23 -8.34 -1.20
CA ASN A 27 9.08 -9.00 -0.22
C ASN A 27 9.95 -10.07 -0.92
N GLN A 28 10.69 -10.87 -0.14
CA GLN A 28 11.54 -11.94 -0.66
C GLN A 28 10.81 -13.04 -1.47
N LEU A 29 9.47 -13.11 -1.38
CA LEU A 29 8.64 -14.07 -2.11
C LEU A 29 8.05 -13.50 -3.40
N GLY A 30 8.25 -12.21 -3.68
CA GLY A 30 7.73 -11.53 -4.86
C GLY A 30 6.83 -10.33 -4.53
N GLU A 31 6.08 -9.91 -5.54
CA GLU A 31 5.13 -8.80 -5.46
C GLU A 31 3.73 -9.29 -5.12
N HIS A 32 3.02 -8.51 -4.32
CA HIS A 32 1.67 -8.78 -3.85
C HIS A 32 0.81 -7.53 -4.05
N THR A 33 -0.47 -7.73 -4.35
CA THR A 33 -1.42 -6.64 -4.61
C THR A 33 -2.71 -6.88 -3.85
N HIS A 34 -3.26 -5.82 -3.24
CA HIS A 34 -4.57 -5.86 -2.61
C HIS A 34 -5.31 -4.53 -2.79
N VAL A 35 -6.61 -4.59 -3.11
CA VAL A 35 -7.48 -3.41 -3.23
C VAL A 35 -8.37 -3.32 -2.00
N HIS A 36 -8.37 -2.16 -1.36
CA HIS A 36 -9.22 -1.84 -0.21
C HIS A 36 -10.36 -0.92 -0.63
N HIS A 37 -11.50 -1.09 0.03
CA HIS A 37 -12.70 -0.31 -0.25
C HIS A 37 -12.69 1.11 0.34
N SER A 38 -11.70 1.43 1.17
CA SER A 38 -11.57 2.74 1.81
C SER A 38 -10.13 3.07 2.11
N LYS A 39 -9.83 4.37 2.17
CA LYS A 39 -8.54 4.91 2.60
C LYS A 39 -8.12 4.37 3.97
N LYS A 40 -9.07 4.29 4.92
CA LYS A 40 -8.81 3.81 6.28
C LYS A 40 -8.36 2.35 6.29
N ALA A 41 -8.98 1.50 5.48
CA ALA A 41 -8.59 0.10 5.35
C ALA A 41 -7.18 -0.05 4.74
N ALA A 42 -6.87 0.70 3.68
CA ALA A 42 -5.54 0.74 3.09
C ALA A 42 -4.48 1.22 4.08
N GLN A 43 -4.73 2.31 4.83
CA GLN A 43 -3.83 2.82 5.86
C GLN A 43 -3.53 1.78 6.94
N ARG A 44 -4.54 1.03 7.39
CA ARG A 44 -4.34 -0.05 8.37
C ARG A 44 -3.43 -1.16 7.82
N HIS A 45 -3.61 -1.53 6.55
CA HIS A 45 -2.76 -2.53 5.91
C HIS A 45 -1.32 -2.01 5.79
N VAL A 46 -1.11 -0.79 5.31
CA VAL A 46 0.22 -0.15 5.19
C VAL A 46 0.94 -0.09 6.53
N ARG A 47 0.25 0.23 7.64
CA ARG A 47 0.86 0.21 8.98
C ARG A 47 1.38 -1.18 9.36
N GLY A 48 0.66 -2.24 9.01
CA GLY A 48 1.11 -3.62 9.20
C GLY A 48 2.37 -3.92 8.39
N LEU A 49 2.39 -3.53 7.11
CA LEU A 49 3.55 -3.73 6.22
C LEU A 49 4.78 -2.95 6.70
N LEU A 50 4.62 -1.71 7.16
CA LEU A 50 5.70 -0.92 7.75
C LEU A 50 6.29 -1.54 9.02
N GLY A 51 5.50 -2.29 9.79
CA GLY A 51 5.99 -3.07 10.93
C GLY A 51 6.84 -4.29 10.54
N SER A 52 6.90 -4.61 9.25
CA SER A 52 7.61 -5.78 8.71
C SER A 52 8.75 -5.41 7.76
N LEU A 53 9.21 -4.15 7.76
CA LEU A 53 10.27 -3.71 6.86
C LEU A 53 11.56 -4.50 7.05
N ALA A 54 12.30 -4.68 5.95
CA ALA A 54 13.65 -5.22 6.00
C ALA A 54 14.56 -4.31 6.84
N VAL A 55 15.53 -4.94 7.52
CA VAL A 55 16.52 -4.22 8.32
C VAL A 55 17.24 -3.21 7.43
N GLY A 56 17.33 -1.96 7.90
CA GLY A 56 17.97 -0.86 7.17
C GLY A 56 17.09 -0.15 6.15
N VAL A 57 15.86 -0.61 5.90
CA VAL A 57 14.90 0.09 5.04
C VAL A 57 14.06 1.04 5.88
N SER A 58 14.15 2.33 5.59
CA SER A 58 13.31 3.35 6.23
C SER A 58 11.91 3.36 5.64
N ARG A 59 10.97 3.95 6.39
CA ARG A 59 9.60 4.16 5.92
C ARG A 59 9.57 4.97 4.62
N ASP A 60 10.37 6.03 4.54
CA ASP A 60 10.33 6.97 3.43
C ASP A 60 10.92 6.35 2.15
N GLU A 61 11.89 5.44 2.29
CA GLU A 61 12.40 4.62 1.18
C GLU A 61 11.39 3.57 0.73
N ALA A 62 10.67 2.94 1.68
CA ALA A 62 9.73 1.87 1.37
C ALA A 62 8.40 2.36 0.80
N LEU A 63 7.87 3.51 1.24
CA LEU A 63 6.49 3.91 1.01
C LEU A 63 6.37 5.00 -0.07
N THR A 64 5.68 4.66 -1.17
CA THR A 64 5.22 5.62 -2.18
C THR A 64 3.70 5.73 -2.13
N ILE A 65 3.15 6.95 -2.17
CA ILE A 65 1.71 7.19 -2.24
C ILE A 65 1.38 7.98 -3.52
N ASN A 66 0.62 7.36 -4.42
CA ASN A 66 0.08 7.96 -5.63
C ASN A 66 -1.38 8.33 -5.37
N ARG A 67 -1.73 9.61 -5.56
CA ARG A 67 -3.11 10.10 -5.44
C ARG A 67 -3.64 10.45 -6.81
N LEU A 68 -4.96 10.39 -6.98
CA LEU A 68 -5.56 10.96 -8.18
C LEU A 68 -5.39 12.48 -8.10
N GLU A 69 -4.82 13.06 -9.15
CA GLU A 69 -4.86 14.51 -9.32
C GLU A 69 -6.31 14.90 -9.59
N THR A 70 -6.89 15.68 -8.67
CA THR A 70 -8.23 16.27 -8.80
C THR A 70 -8.21 17.54 -9.63
#